data_AF-A0A6G1H102-F1
#
_entry.id   AF-A0A6G1H102-F1
#
_cell.length_a   1.000
_cell.length_b   1.000
_cell.length_c   1.000
_cell.angle_alpha   90.00
_cell.angle_beta   90.00
_cell.angle_gamma   90.00
#
_symmetry.space_group_name_H-M   'P 1'
#
loop_
_entity.id
_entity.type
_entity.pdbx_description
1 polymer ?
#
loop_
_entity_poly.entity_id
_entity_poly.type
_entity_poly.pdbx_seq_one_letter_code
_entity_poly.pdbx_strand_id
1 'polypeptide(L)'
;DNDDAWDDFEVQPSSHAPPEATQKKSQSAPVEPSQPLPFSITLSPSIPDISPSDIPPTTIPPPALLLSLFPSIIANAQSSFFNPLAAQPVSVRSNILASPSAQRFLNAYLLIGVVAARLIAGRKARWKRDQILAQSMRIGTAGGKGMKLAGVDKGEVRKEEREVTEVVRVWRQHLGRLRSVVTAANAAVSSSGGGKERIGPVPELQEMIPLKTATQLDGGVPAPRPCALCGMKRDERVGEKLEAPVQDWLGEWWLDSLSMHRSCRNFWHEHKDALQTK
;
A
#
# COMPACT_ATOMS: atom_id res chain seq x y z
N ASP A 1 -35.76 11.08 58.80
CA ASP A 1 -34.96 10.57 57.67
C ASP A 1 -33.50 10.84 57.98
N ASN A 2 -32.81 10.17 58.91
CA ASN A 2 -32.67 8.74 59.23
C ASN A 2 -32.29 7.84 58.04
N ASP A 3 -31.15 7.17 58.26
CA ASP A 3 -30.64 5.94 57.63
C ASP A 3 -29.87 6.12 56.30
N ASP A 4 -28.65 5.60 56.10
CA ASP A 4 -27.85 4.72 56.95
C ASP A 4 -26.38 4.61 56.45
N ALA A 5 -25.49 4.50 57.44
CA ALA A 5 -24.23 3.73 57.51
C ALA A 5 -23.25 3.67 56.32
N TRP A 6 -22.19 4.48 56.40
CA TRP A 6 -20.84 4.06 56.03
C TRP A 6 -19.93 4.29 57.23
N ASP A 7 -20.01 3.38 58.20
CA ASP A 7 -19.13 3.35 59.35
C ASP A 7 -18.40 2.00 59.39
N ASP A 8 -17.17 2.06 59.86
CA ASP A 8 -16.33 0.96 60.30
C ASP A 8 -15.52 0.16 59.26
N PHE A 9 -14.26 0.58 59.07
CA PHE A 9 -13.17 -0.39 59.08
C PHE A 9 -12.07 0.13 60.01
N GLU A 10 -12.22 -0.27 61.27
CA GLU A 10 -11.27 -0.12 62.36
C GLU A 10 -9.82 -0.40 61.96
N VAL A 11 -8.96 0.54 62.36
CA VAL A 11 -7.50 0.43 62.34
C VAL A 11 -7.06 -0.46 63.49
N GLN A 12 -6.31 -1.53 63.22
CA GLN A 12 -5.42 -2.10 64.24
C GLN A 12 -3.99 -2.24 63.73
N PRO A 13 -3.00 -1.71 64.47
CA PRO A 13 -1.58 -1.83 64.16
C PRO A 13 -0.99 -3.09 64.79
N SER A 14 -0.03 -3.72 64.12
CA SER A 14 0.89 -4.65 64.76
C SER A 14 2.22 -4.62 64.02
N SER A 15 3.16 -3.90 64.63
CA SER A 15 4.59 -3.95 64.41
C SER A 15 5.13 -5.37 64.51
N HIS A 16 6.08 -5.75 63.63
CA HIS A 16 7.39 -6.29 64.00
C HIS A 16 8.23 -6.54 62.72
N ALA A 17 9.43 -5.96 62.69
CA ALA A 17 10.54 -6.29 61.79
C ALA A 17 11.79 -6.53 62.67
N PRO A 18 12.95 -6.93 62.12
CA PRO A 18 13.29 -8.15 61.39
C PRO A 18 14.42 -8.93 62.14
N PRO A 19 14.98 -10.03 61.58
CA PRO A 19 16.36 -9.86 61.11
C PRO A 19 16.76 -10.63 59.84
N GLU A 20 17.63 -9.95 59.09
CA GLU A 20 18.90 -10.43 58.52
C GLU A 20 18.93 -11.44 57.36
N ALA A 21 19.30 -10.85 56.21
CA ALA A 21 20.08 -11.34 55.09
C ALA A 21 20.47 -12.83 55.05
N THR A 22 20.00 -13.51 53.99
CA THR A 22 20.80 -14.54 53.33
C THR A 22 20.66 -14.38 51.83
N GLN A 23 21.74 -13.93 51.19
CA GLN A 23 21.92 -13.96 49.75
C GLN A 23 21.84 -15.41 49.25
N LYS A 24 20.85 -15.73 48.43
CA LYS A 24 20.89 -16.89 47.53
C LYS A 24 20.75 -16.43 46.08
N LYS A 25 21.91 -16.40 45.44
CA LYS A 25 22.13 -16.28 44.01
C LYS A 25 21.46 -17.47 43.32
N SER A 26 20.21 -17.32 42.89
CA SER A 26 19.53 -18.31 42.04
C SER A 26 19.54 -17.83 40.60
N GLN A 27 20.05 -18.73 39.77
CA GLN A 27 20.47 -18.51 38.41
C GLN A 27 19.28 -18.16 37.50
N SER A 28 19.55 -17.24 36.59
CA SER A 28 18.76 -16.91 35.41
C SER A 28 18.47 -18.17 34.60
N ALA A 29 17.20 -18.59 34.55
CA ALA A 29 16.72 -19.46 33.49
C ALA A 29 16.40 -18.59 32.25
N PRO A 30 16.78 -19.01 31.03
CA PRO A 30 16.53 -18.25 29.82
C PRO A 30 15.04 -18.06 29.56
N VAL A 31 14.64 -16.82 29.31
CA VAL A 31 13.34 -16.49 28.71
C VAL A 31 13.34 -17.05 27.29
N GLU A 32 12.67 -18.17 27.10
CA GLU A 32 12.44 -18.75 25.79
C GLU A 32 11.53 -17.82 24.95
N PRO A 33 11.81 -17.63 23.66
CA PRO A 33 11.19 -16.56 22.88
C PRO A 33 9.75 -16.90 22.51
N SER A 34 8.85 -15.98 22.86
CA SER A 34 7.67 -15.55 22.08
C SER A 34 6.86 -16.66 21.39
N GLN A 35 5.73 -17.02 21.99
CA GLN A 35 4.66 -17.73 21.28
C GLN A 35 4.37 -17.07 19.93
N PRO A 36 4.28 -17.83 18.83
CA PRO A 36 3.94 -17.27 17.53
C PRO A 36 2.52 -16.68 17.58
N LEU A 37 2.38 -15.44 17.11
CA LEU A 37 1.07 -14.84 16.87
C LEU A 37 0.25 -15.79 15.98
N PRO A 38 -1.07 -15.97 16.22
CA PRO A 38 -1.90 -16.95 15.51
C PRO A 38 -2.13 -16.66 14.02
N PHE A 39 -1.51 -15.61 13.46
CA PHE A 39 -1.64 -15.25 12.06
C PHE A 39 -0.27 -14.90 11.48
N SER A 40 0.25 -15.77 10.61
CA SER A 40 1.41 -15.46 9.79
C SER A 40 0.99 -14.47 8.71
N ILE A 41 1.38 -13.20 8.88
CA ILE A 41 1.32 -12.22 7.80
C ILE A 41 2.41 -12.64 6.81
N THR A 42 2.04 -13.30 5.71
CA THR A 42 2.99 -13.61 4.64
C THR A 42 3.43 -12.29 4.01
N LEU A 43 4.60 -11.80 4.42
CA LEU A 43 5.26 -10.67 3.80
C LEU A 43 5.87 -11.18 2.48
N SER A 44 5.58 -10.53 1.36
CA SER A 44 6.31 -10.76 0.11
C SER A 44 7.81 -10.55 0.36
N PRO A 45 8.69 -11.38 -0.24
CA PRO A 45 10.14 -11.21 -0.10
C PRO A 45 10.54 -9.78 -0.52
N SER A 46 11.54 -9.21 0.16
CA SER A 46 12.05 -7.88 -0.17
C SER A 46 12.45 -7.85 -1.64
N ILE A 47 11.77 -7.01 -2.43
CA ILE A 47 12.10 -6.86 -3.85
C ILE A 47 13.51 -6.26 -3.90
N PRO A 48 14.49 -6.94 -4.54
CA PRO A 48 15.87 -6.46 -4.58
C PRO A 48 15.94 -5.06 -5.19
N ASP A 49 16.85 -4.25 -4.66
CA ASP A 49 17.19 -2.97 -5.24
C ASP A 49 17.70 -3.13 -6.67
N ILE A 50 17.55 -2.06 -7.45
CA ILE A 50 17.79 -2.08 -8.90
C ILE A 50 19.26 -2.40 -9.16
N SER A 51 19.50 -3.45 -9.93
CA SER A 51 20.83 -3.69 -10.49
C SER A 51 21.03 -2.81 -11.72
N PRO A 52 22.27 -2.36 -12.01
CA PRO A 52 22.56 -1.59 -13.23
C PRO A 52 22.23 -2.35 -14.53
N SER A 53 21.98 -3.65 -14.44
CA SER A 53 21.52 -4.53 -15.54
C SER A 53 19.99 -4.61 -15.70
N ASP A 54 19.19 -4.01 -14.83
CA ASP A 54 17.73 -4.05 -14.93
C ASP A 54 17.27 -3.24 -16.15
N ILE A 55 16.68 -3.93 -17.12
CA ILE A 55 16.15 -3.34 -18.35
C ILE A 55 14.68 -2.94 -18.12
N PRO A 56 14.19 -1.81 -18.67
CA PRO A 56 12.78 -1.47 -18.64
C PRO A 56 11.91 -2.64 -19.08
N PRO A 57 10.79 -2.92 -18.39
CA PRO A 57 9.89 -3.99 -18.80
C PRO A 57 9.39 -3.75 -20.22
N THR A 58 9.72 -4.67 -21.12
CA THR A 58 9.44 -4.57 -22.56
C THR A 58 8.00 -4.92 -22.92
N THR A 59 7.25 -5.52 -22.01
CA THR A 59 5.89 -6.05 -22.24
C THR A 59 4.92 -5.70 -21.12
N ILE A 60 4.75 -4.41 -20.82
CA ILE A 60 3.68 -4.00 -19.89
C ILE A 60 2.32 -4.14 -20.60
N PRO A 61 1.38 -4.94 -20.06
CA PRO A 61 0.09 -5.17 -20.71
C PRO A 61 -0.82 -3.94 -20.61
N PRO A 62 -1.91 -3.88 -21.41
CA PRO A 62 -2.86 -2.78 -21.39
C PRO A 62 -3.41 -2.48 -19.98
N PRO A 63 -3.79 -1.22 -19.67
CA PRO A 63 -4.25 -0.86 -18.33
C PRO A 63 -5.42 -1.69 -17.83
N ALA A 64 -6.36 -2.09 -18.70
CA ALA A 64 -7.47 -2.96 -18.33
C ALA A 64 -7.01 -4.28 -17.68
N LEU A 65 -5.96 -4.92 -18.21
CA LEU A 65 -5.45 -6.17 -17.63
C LEU A 65 -4.79 -5.93 -16.27
N LEU A 66 -4.04 -4.83 -16.12
CA LEU A 66 -3.46 -4.45 -14.83
C LEU A 66 -4.54 -4.15 -13.78
N LEU A 67 -5.59 -3.43 -14.17
CA LEU A 67 -6.71 -3.08 -13.28
C LEU A 67 -7.47 -4.33 -12.81
N SER A 68 -7.58 -5.36 -13.66
CA SER A 68 -8.24 -6.62 -13.32
C SER A 68 -7.58 -7.41 -12.17
N LEU A 69 -6.36 -7.06 -11.77
CA LEU A 69 -5.65 -7.69 -10.64
C LEU A 69 -6.14 -7.18 -9.29
N PHE A 70 -6.52 -5.90 -9.21
CA PHE A 70 -6.82 -5.25 -7.93
C PHE A 70 -7.96 -5.90 -7.15
N PRO A 71 -9.07 -6.37 -7.77
CA PRO A 71 -10.11 -7.07 -7.02
C PRO A 71 -9.58 -8.30 -6.27
N SER A 72 -8.73 -9.11 -6.92
CA SER A 72 -8.12 -10.28 -6.26
C SER A 72 -7.13 -9.89 -5.16
N ILE A 73 -6.30 -8.87 -5.38
CA ILE A 73 -5.34 -8.37 -4.38
C ILE A 73 -6.08 -7.87 -3.13
N ILE A 74 -7.14 -7.08 -3.34
CA ILE A 74 -7.98 -6.54 -2.28
C ILE A 74 -8.67 -7.68 -1.52
N ALA A 75 -9.29 -8.63 -2.24
CA ALA A 75 -9.96 -9.77 -1.63
C ALA A 75 -9.00 -10.60 -0.76
N ASN A 76 -7.79 -10.85 -1.25
CA ASN A 76 -6.76 -11.57 -0.50
C ASN A 76 -6.38 -10.81 0.78
N ALA A 77 -6.15 -9.49 0.71
CA ALA A 77 -5.88 -8.70 1.90
C ALA A 77 -7.04 -8.72 2.91
N GLN A 78 -8.30 -8.71 2.43
CA GLN A 78 -9.46 -8.84 3.30
C GLN A 78 -9.48 -10.18 4.03
N SER A 79 -9.28 -11.30 3.32
CA SER A 79 -9.32 -12.64 3.91
C SER A 79 -8.12 -12.96 4.80
N SER A 80 -6.92 -12.51 4.43
CA SER A 80 -5.68 -12.86 5.12
C SER A 80 -5.35 -11.96 6.31
N PHE A 81 -5.78 -10.68 6.29
CA PHE A 81 -5.40 -9.71 7.32
C PHE A 81 -6.62 -9.05 7.98
N PHE A 82 -7.47 -8.37 7.21
CA PHE A 82 -8.50 -7.50 7.81
C PHE A 82 -9.63 -8.26 8.50
N ASN A 83 -10.09 -9.38 7.95
CA ASN A 83 -11.15 -10.20 8.56
C ASN A 83 -10.64 -10.91 9.83
N PRO A 84 -9.47 -11.59 9.82
CA PRO A 84 -8.90 -12.15 11.04
C PRO A 84 -8.64 -11.11 12.12
N LEU A 85 -8.10 -9.95 11.75
CA LEU A 85 -7.87 -8.85 12.69
C LEU A 85 -9.18 -8.38 13.33
N ALA A 86 -10.25 -8.23 12.56
CA ALA A 86 -11.55 -7.80 13.08
C ALA A 86 -12.18 -8.79 14.07
N ALA A 87 -11.87 -10.08 13.94
CA ALA A 87 -12.34 -11.12 14.86
C ALA A 87 -11.59 -11.14 16.21
N GLN A 88 -10.46 -10.41 16.33
CA GLN A 88 -9.67 -10.39 17.56
C GLN A 88 -10.24 -9.43 18.63
N PRO A 89 -10.07 -9.77 19.93
CA PRO A 89 -10.34 -8.84 21.02
C PRO A 89 -9.57 -7.53 20.89
N VAL A 90 -10.10 -6.44 21.45
CA VAL A 90 -9.53 -5.08 21.30
C VAL A 90 -8.06 -5.00 21.72
N SER A 91 -7.70 -5.61 22.86
CA SER A 91 -6.32 -5.64 23.36
C SER A 91 -5.36 -6.36 22.41
N VAL A 92 -5.80 -7.50 21.86
CA VAL A 92 -5.02 -8.28 20.88
C VAL A 92 -4.85 -7.49 19.58
N ARG A 93 -5.90 -6.82 19.10
CA ARG A 93 -5.82 -5.94 17.91
C ARG A 93 -4.77 -4.85 18.08
N SER A 94 -4.76 -4.16 19.22
CA SER A 94 -3.77 -3.11 19.50
C SER A 94 -2.34 -3.65 19.47
N ASN A 95 -2.10 -4.83 20.06
CA ASN A 95 -0.79 -5.48 20.04
C ASN A 95 -0.35 -5.88 18.62
N ILE A 96 -1.26 -6.42 17.81
CA ILE A 96 -0.97 -6.78 16.41
C ILE A 96 -0.62 -5.51 15.62
N LEU A 97 -1.39 -4.43 15.76
CA LEU A 97 -1.17 -3.17 15.04
C LEU A 97 0.09 -2.41 15.49
N ALA A 98 0.56 -2.65 16.72
CA ALA A 98 1.85 -2.14 17.21
C ALA A 98 3.06 -2.88 16.60
N SER A 99 2.85 -4.07 16.02
CA SER A 99 3.95 -4.87 15.49
C SER A 99 4.54 -4.26 14.20
N PRO A 100 5.87 -4.34 14.00
CA PRO A 100 6.51 -3.86 12.77
C PRO A 100 5.98 -4.55 11.50
N SER A 101 5.63 -5.83 11.59
CA SER A 101 5.10 -6.61 10.46
C SER A 101 3.74 -6.08 10.00
N ALA A 102 2.83 -5.76 10.93
CA ALA A 102 1.54 -5.17 10.59
C ALA A 102 1.70 -3.77 9.98
N GLN A 103 2.62 -2.95 10.50
CA GLN A 103 2.90 -1.62 9.96
C GLN A 103 3.45 -1.69 8.53
N ARG A 104 4.41 -2.59 8.27
CA ARG A 104 4.94 -2.83 6.92
C ARG A 104 3.85 -3.30 5.96
N PHE A 105 3.00 -4.25 6.40
CA PHE A 105 1.87 -4.71 5.60
C PHE A 105 0.92 -3.57 5.25
N LEU A 106 0.53 -2.74 6.23
CA LEU A 106 -0.37 -1.61 6.00
C LEU A 106 0.24 -0.59 5.04
N ASN A 107 1.52 -0.22 5.21
CA ASN A 107 2.21 0.68 4.27
C ASN A 107 2.24 0.10 2.86
N ALA A 108 2.60 -1.18 2.70
CA ALA A 108 2.58 -1.85 1.40
C ALA A 108 1.17 -1.87 0.79
N TYR A 109 0.14 -2.16 1.58
CA TYR A 109 -1.25 -2.19 1.13
C TYR A 109 -1.75 -0.81 0.69
N LEU A 110 -1.38 0.27 1.40
CA LEU A 110 -1.71 1.62 0.98
C LEU A 110 -0.99 1.99 -0.33
N LEU A 111 0.26 1.55 -0.51
CA LEU A 111 0.98 1.74 -1.78
C LEU A 111 0.30 1.04 -2.96
N ILE A 112 -0.34 -0.12 -2.76
CA ILE A 112 -1.18 -0.75 -3.79
C ILE A 112 -2.33 0.19 -4.18
N GLY A 113 -3.01 0.80 -3.20
CA GLY A 113 -4.03 1.82 -3.45
C GLY A 113 -3.50 3.03 -4.23
N VAL A 114 -2.30 3.51 -3.91
CA VAL A 114 -1.64 4.59 -4.65
C VAL A 114 -1.36 4.17 -6.10
N VAL A 115 -0.85 2.95 -6.33
CA VAL A 115 -0.60 2.45 -7.69
C VAL A 115 -1.91 2.35 -8.48
N ALA A 116 -3.00 1.90 -7.87
CA ALA A 116 -4.34 1.90 -8.49
C ALA A 116 -4.73 3.33 -8.91
N ALA A 117 -4.58 4.30 -8.01
CA ALA A 117 -4.89 5.70 -8.29
C ALA A 117 -4.07 6.24 -9.47
N ARG A 118 -2.77 5.95 -9.51
CA ARG A 118 -1.90 6.38 -10.60
C ARG A 118 -2.24 5.71 -11.93
N LEU A 119 -2.59 4.42 -11.91
CA LEU A 119 -3.06 3.71 -13.11
C LEU A 119 -4.35 4.33 -13.65
N ILE A 120 -5.33 4.56 -12.78
CA ILE A 120 -6.59 5.21 -13.15
C ILE A 120 -6.32 6.61 -13.71
N ALA A 121 -5.48 7.41 -13.06
CA ALA A 121 -5.20 8.77 -13.51
C ALA A 121 -4.43 8.83 -14.84
N GLY A 122 -3.42 7.98 -15.01
CA GLY A 122 -2.52 7.98 -16.17
C GLY A 122 -2.99 7.16 -17.37
N ARG A 123 -4.06 6.35 -17.24
CA ARG A 123 -4.55 5.43 -18.29
C ARG A 123 -4.70 6.07 -19.67
N LYS A 124 -5.28 7.28 -19.74
CA LYS A 124 -5.48 8.02 -21.00
C LYS A 124 -4.16 8.45 -21.65
N ALA A 125 -3.21 8.94 -20.85
CA ALA A 125 -1.88 9.29 -21.33
C ALA A 125 -1.15 8.05 -21.83
N ARG A 126 -1.32 6.92 -21.12
CA ARG A 126 -0.72 5.65 -21.49
C ARG A 126 -1.31 5.08 -22.77
N TRP A 127 -2.63 5.17 -22.95
CA TRP A 127 -3.30 4.79 -24.20
C TRP A 127 -2.77 5.59 -25.40
N LYS A 128 -2.62 6.91 -25.25
CA LYS A 128 -2.07 7.77 -26.30
C LYS A 128 -0.64 7.36 -26.68
N ARG A 129 0.20 7.05 -25.70
CA ARG A 129 1.56 6.54 -25.93
C ARG A 129 1.54 5.20 -26.66
N ASP A 130 0.74 4.25 -26.18
CA ASP A 130 0.69 2.90 -26.72
C ASP A 130 0.11 2.90 -28.16
N GLN A 131 -0.82 3.80 -28.47
CA GLN A 131 -1.31 4.04 -29.84
C GLN A 131 -0.22 4.54 -30.78
N ILE A 132 0.59 5.53 -30.35
CA ILE A 132 1.70 6.06 -31.15
C ILE A 132 2.74 4.97 -31.41
N LEU A 133 3.07 4.17 -30.39
CA LEU A 133 3.99 3.03 -30.53
C LEU A 133 3.45 1.96 -31.48
N ALA A 134 2.16 1.62 -31.38
CA ALA A 134 1.54 0.66 -32.29
C ALA A 134 1.46 1.18 -33.74
N GLN A 135 1.31 2.50 -33.93
CA GLN A 135 1.36 3.14 -35.25
C GLN A 135 2.76 3.12 -35.85
N SER A 136 3.80 3.46 -35.08
CA SER A 136 5.18 3.51 -35.58
C SER A 136 5.71 2.13 -36.00
N MET A 137 5.31 1.06 -35.31
CA MET A 137 5.65 -0.31 -35.71
C MET A 137 4.96 -0.77 -37.00
N ARG A 138 3.82 -0.18 -37.38
CA ARG A 138 3.08 -0.54 -38.61
C ARG A 138 3.65 0.11 -39.86
N ILE A 139 4.41 1.20 -39.74
CA ILE A 139 5.00 1.92 -40.88
C ILE A 139 6.02 1.03 -41.65
N GLY A 140 6.48 -0.09 -41.09
CA GLY A 140 7.34 -1.06 -41.78
C GLY A 140 6.63 -2.14 -42.61
N THR A 141 5.30 -2.24 -42.59
CA THR A 141 4.54 -3.27 -43.36
C THR A 141 3.45 -2.61 -44.21
N ALA A 142 3.88 -1.80 -45.17
CA ALA A 142 2.99 -1.17 -46.15
C ALA A 142 2.48 -2.22 -47.15
N GLY A 143 1.23 -2.67 -46.98
CA GLY A 143 0.58 -3.52 -47.98
C GLY A 143 -0.70 -4.22 -47.52
N GLY A 144 -1.66 -3.53 -46.91
CA GLY A 144 -2.92 -4.18 -46.53
C GLY A 144 -4.05 -3.22 -46.18
N LYS A 145 -5.10 -3.24 -47.01
CA LYS A 145 -6.41 -2.58 -46.88
C LYS A 145 -6.81 -2.16 -45.45
N GLY A 146 -7.16 -0.88 -45.30
CA GLY A 146 -7.71 -0.30 -44.07
C GLY A 146 -8.97 -1.00 -43.60
N MET A 147 -8.94 -1.52 -42.36
CA MET A 147 -10.07 -2.20 -41.73
C MET A 147 -10.14 -1.85 -40.22
N LYS A 148 -11.27 -1.25 -39.81
CA LYS A 148 -11.94 -1.27 -38.48
C LYS A 148 -11.14 -1.24 -37.15
N LEU A 149 -10.05 -0.49 -37.03
CA LEU A 149 -9.36 -0.32 -35.73
C LEU A 149 -10.07 0.62 -34.75
N ALA A 150 -10.85 1.59 -35.25
CA ALA A 150 -11.61 2.51 -34.39
C ALA A 150 -12.69 1.80 -33.54
N GLY A 151 -13.15 0.62 -33.95
CA GLY A 151 -14.10 -0.19 -33.17
C GLY A 151 -13.44 -0.96 -32.03
N VAL A 152 -12.25 -1.52 -32.27
CA VAL A 152 -11.45 -2.23 -31.26
C VAL A 152 -10.99 -1.26 -30.17
N ASP A 153 -10.59 -0.04 -30.56
CA ASP A 153 -10.23 1.06 -29.67
C ASP A 153 -11.35 1.41 -28.67
N LYS A 154 -12.59 1.54 -29.16
CA LYS A 154 -13.77 1.78 -28.31
C LYS A 154 -14.09 0.62 -27.38
N GLY A 155 -13.84 -0.62 -27.82
CA GLY A 155 -14.04 -1.83 -27.03
C GLY A 155 -13.08 -1.89 -25.83
N GLU A 156 -11.79 -1.63 -26.06
CA GLU A 156 -10.77 -1.62 -25.02
C GLU A 156 -10.98 -0.46 -24.04
N VAL A 157 -11.32 0.74 -24.50
CA VAL A 157 -11.68 1.85 -23.61
C VAL A 157 -12.88 1.50 -22.73
N ARG A 158 -13.93 0.88 -23.29
CA ARG A 158 -15.09 0.43 -22.49
C ARG A 158 -14.72 -0.68 -21.50
N LYS A 159 -13.82 -1.59 -21.89
CA LYS A 159 -13.30 -2.62 -20.98
C LYS A 159 -12.54 -1.96 -19.84
N GLU A 160 -11.63 -1.05 -20.12
CA GLU A 160 -10.87 -0.30 -19.14
C GLU A 160 -11.78 0.46 -18.16
N GLU A 161 -12.77 1.20 -18.64
CA GLU A 161 -13.71 1.93 -17.76
C GLU A 161 -14.49 0.97 -16.83
N ARG A 162 -14.86 -0.23 -17.31
CA ARG A 162 -15.47 -1.26 -16.44
C ARG A 162 -14.52 -1.73 -15.35
N GLU A 163 -13.25 -1.99 -15.69
CA GLU A 163 -12.25 -2.37 -14.70
C GLU A 163 -12.01 -1.25 -13.70
N VAL A 164 -11.97 0.02 -14.13
CA VAL A 164 -11.86 1.18 -13.23
C VAL A 164 -13.03 1.23 -12.24
N THR A 165 -14.28 1.16 -12.73
CA THR A 165 -15.47 1.15 -11.87
C THR A 165 -15.41 0.00 -10.87
N GLU A 166 -15.00 -1.19 -11.30
CA GLU A 166 -14.90 -2.34 -10.41
C GLU A 166 -13.85 -2.13 -9.31
N VAL A 167 -12.64 -1.67 -9.67
CA VAL A 167 -11.58 -1.35 -8.70
C VAL A 167 -12.04 -0.31 -7.67
N VAL A 168 -12.66 0.77 -8.14
CA VAL A 168 -13.19 1.82 -7.26
C VAL A 168 -14.27 1.26 -6.33
N ARG A 169 -15.17 0.42 -6.86
CA ARG A 169 -16.24 -0.20 -6.09
C ARG A 169 -15.69 -1.09 -4.98
N VAL A 170 -14.80 -2.04 -5.30
CA VAL A 170 -14.23 -2.97 -4.29
C VAL A 170 -13.37 -2.25 -3.26
N TRP A 171 -12.67 -1.18 -3.66
CA TRP A 171 -11.89 -0.36 -2.74
C TRP A 171 -12.78 0.37 -1.74
N ARG A 172 -13.83 1.03 -2.22
CA ARG A 172 -14.77 1.79 -1.38
C ARG A 172 -15.48 0.93 -0.34
N GLN A 173 -15.77 -0.33 -0.65
CA GLN A 173 -16.47 -1.25 0.26
C GLN A 173 -15.78 -1.44 1.62
N HIS A 174 -14.45 -1.33 1.69
CA HIS A 174 -13.70 -1.55 2.94
C HIS A 174 -12.96 -0.30 3.42
N LEU A 175 -13.17 0.84 2.77
CA LEU A 175 -12.41 2.07 2.99
C LEU A 175 -12.59 2.62 4.41
N GLY A 176 -13.81 2.57 4.95
CA GLY A 176 -14.08 2.97 6.33
C GLY A 176 -13.30 2.14 7.35
N ARG A 177 -13.31 0.80 7.17
CA ARG A 177 -12.54 -0.13 8.02
C ARG A 177 -11.04 0.12 7.91
N LEU A 178 -10.53 0.33 6.70
CA LEU A 178 -9.12 0.62 6.45
C LEU A 178 -8.68 1.90 7.18
N ARG A 179 -9.47 2.97 7.12
CA ARG A 179 -9.23 4.21 7.88
C ARG A 179 -9.13 3.95 9.37
N SER A 180 -10.09 3.24 9.95
CA SER A 180 -10.07 2.90 11.38
C SER A 180 -8.84 2.10 11.78
N VAL A 181 -8.43 1.13 10.96
CA VAL A 181 -7.22 0.31 11.22
C VAL A 181 -5.95 1.16 11.14
N VAL A 182 -5.81 2.01 10.13
CA VAL A 182 -4.64 2.90 9.99
C VAL A 182 -4.57 3.91 11.14
N THR A 183 -5.69 4.48 11.57
CA THR A 183 -5.74 5.36 12.74
C THR A 183 -5.30 4.63 14.01
N ALA A 184 -5.80 3.41 14.24
CA ALA A 184 -5.42 2.61 15.41
C ALA A 184 -3.93 2.22 15.39
N ALA A 185 -3.40 1.85 14.23
CA ALA A 185 -1.98 1.53 14.07
C ALA A 185 -1.08 2.76 14.31
N ASN A 186 -1.47 3.92 13.78
CA ASN A 186 -0.74 5.17 14.03
C ASN A 186 -0.77 5.58 15.51
N ALA A 187 -1.88 5.35 16.22
CA ALA A 187 -1.95 5.58 17.67
C ALA A 187 -1.00 4.65 18.44
N ALA A 188 -0.94 3.37 18.06
CA ALA A 188 -0.03 2.39 18.67
C ALA A 188 1.46 2.73 18.46
N VAL A 189 1.80 3.30 17.29
CA VAL A 189 3.14 3.81 17.01
C VAL A 189 3.50 4.96 17.96
N SER A 190 2.61 5.96 18.07
CA SER A 190 2.85 7.15 18.91
C SER A 190 3.00 6.81 20.39
N SER A 191 2.29 5.80 20.89
CA SER A 191 2.44 5.34 22.29
C SER A 191 3.76 4.62 22.58
N SER A 192 4.48 4.16 21.55
CA SER A 192 5.71 3.37 21.74
C SER A 192 7.00 4.19 21.87
N GLY A 193 6.91 5.52 21.97
CA GLY A 193 8.01 6.43 22.34
C GLY A 193 9.18 6.55 21.35
N GLY A 194 9.25 5.70 20.32
CA GLY A 194 10.28 5.74 19.27
C GLY A 194 9.75 6.39 17.99
N GLY A 195 10.59 7.16 17.30
CA GLY A 195 10.32 7.82 16.02
C GLY A 195 10.13 6.83 14.85
N LYS A 196 9.24 5.85 15.00
CA LYS A 196 8.82 4.94 13.93
C LYS A 196 7.98 5.71 12.92
N GLU A 197 8.21 5.40 11.65
CA GLU A 197 7.53 6.01 10.51
C GLU A 197 6.01 5.79 10.61
N ARG A 198 5.26 6.88 10.49
CA ARG A 198 3.79 6.83 10.52
C ARG A 198 3.28 6.21 9.22
N ILE A 199 2.18 5.47 9.31
CA ILE A 199 1.50 4.94 8.14
C ILE A 199 0.87 6.12 7.38
N GLY A 200 1.09 6.16 6.07
CA GLY A 200 0.63 7.21 5.17
C GLY A 200 -0.89 7.36 5.07
N PRO A 201 -1.39 8.34 4.29
CA PRO A 201 -2.81 8.58 4.12
C PRO A 201 -3.50 7.40 3.41
N VAL A 202 -4.77 7.16 3.74
CA VAL A 202 -5.60 6.15 3.06
C VAL A 202 -6.09 6.71 1.72
N PRO A 203 -5.69 6.13 0.57
CA PRO A 203 -6.09 6.65 -0.73
C PRO A 203 -7.60 6.56 -0.95
N GLU A 204 -8.24 7.65 -1.37
CA GLU A 204 -9.65 7.66 -1.75
C GLU A 204 -9.84 7.56 -3.27
N LEU A 205 -10.02 6.35 -3.78
CA LEU A 205 -10.16 6.11 -5.22
C LEU A 205 -11.45 6.68 -5.81
N GLN A 206 -11.29 7.27 -6.99
CA GLN A 206 -12.36 7.83 -7.82
C GLN A 206 -12.14 7.37 -9.27
N GLU A 207 -13.19 7.30 -10.08
CA GLU A 207 -13.07 6.91 -11.50
C GLU A 207 -12.32 7.96 -12.34
N MET A 208 -12.42 9.22 -11.90
CA MET A 208 -11.74 10.37 -12.48
C MET A 208 -10.83 10.97 -11.41
N ILE A 209 -9.52 10.81 -11.58
CA ILE A 209 -8.51 11.32 -10.65
C ILE A 209 -7.78 12.48 -11.34
N PRO A 210 -7.86 13.71 -10.80
CA PRO A 210 -7.14 14.84 -11.38
C PRO A 210 -5.63 14.69 -11.14
N LEU A 211 -4.86 15.06 -12.15
CA LEU A 211 -3.40 15.14 -12.08
C LEU A 211 -2.99 16.60 -11.88
N LYS A 212 -2.06 16.82 -10.95
CA LYS A 212 -1.39 18.11 -10.77
C LYS A 212 0.07 17.94 -11.17
N THR A 213 0.59 18.84 -12.00
CA THR A 213 2.02 18.93 -12.26
C THR A 213 2.67 19.70 -11.11
N ALA A 214 3.59 19.05 -10.40
CA ALA A 214 4.40 19.63 -9.35
C ALA A 214 5.40 20.63 -9.95
N THR A 215 5.52 21.80 -9.34
CA THR A 215 6.53 22.77 -9.73
C THR A 215 7.91 22.33 -9.20
N GLN A 216 8.99 22.93 -9.71
CA GLN A 216 10.33 22.67 -9.18
C GLN A 216 10.45 23.00 -7.68
N LEU A 217 9.70 24.02 -7.21
CA LEU A 217 9.62 24.38 -5.78
C LEU A 217 8.92 23.29 -4.95
N ASP A 218 7.97 22.59 -5.54
CA ASP A 218 7.26 21.46 -4.92
C ASP A 218 8.03 20.13 -5.08
N GLY A 219 9.31 20.18 -5.51
CA GLY A 219 10.13 18.99 -5.76
C GLY A 219 9.80 18.25 -7.06
N GLY A 220 9.09 18.89 -8.00
CA GLY A 220 8.82 18.36 -9.32
C GLY A 220 10.07 18.34 -10.20
N VAL A 221 10.51 17.14 -10.58
CA VAL A 221 11.61 16.93 -11.52
C VAL A 221 11.04 16.26 -12.77
N PRO A 222 11.18 16.84 -13.97
CA PRO A 222 10.70 16.20 -15.19
C PRO A 222 11.61 15.02 -15.57
N ALA A 223 11.03 13.99 -16.19
CA ALA A 223 11.77 12.90 -16.82
C ALA A 223 11.55 12.90 -18.34
N PRO A 224 12.51 12.39 -19.13
CA PRO A 224 12.35 12.31 -20.59
C PRO A 224 11.18 11.44 -21.04
N ARG A 225 10.83 10.42 -20.23
CA ARG A 225 9.76 9.46 -20.52
C ARG A 225 8.80 9.35 -19.33
N PRO A 226 7.48 9.22 -19.60
CA PRO A 226 6.50 8.96 -18.56
C PRO A 226 6.63 7.53 -18.03
N CYS A 227 6.06 7.29 -16.85
CA CYS A 227 6.13 6.01 -16.16
C CYS A 227 5.67 4.87 -17.07
N ALA A 228 6.50 3.83 -17.20
CA ALA A 228 6.21 2.70 -18.06
C ALA A 228 4.87 2.01 -17.73
N LEU A 229 4.53 1.91 -16.43
CA LEU A 229 3.33 1.22 -15.93
C LEU A 229 2.06 2.08 -15.98
N CYS A 230 2.08 3.25 -15.33
CA CYS A 230 0.88 4.07 -15.16
C CYS A 230 0.73 5.17 -16.22
N GLY A 231 1.80 5.52 -16.94
CA GLY A 231 1.77 6.57 -17.98
C GLY A 231 1.80 8.01 -17.47
N MET A 232 1.83 8.24 -16.15
CA MET A 232 2.06 9.56 -15.57
C MET A 232 3.52 10.00 -15.72
N LYS A 233 3.76 11.29 -15.87
CA LYS A 233 5.11 11.88 -15.86
C LYS A 233 5.68 11.93 -14.44
N ARG A 234 7.01 12.05 -14.35
CA ARG A 234 7.75 12.18 -13.09
C ARG A 234 7.35 13.44 -12.29
N ASP A 235 6.90 14.50 -12.94
CA ASP A 235 6.43 15.71 -12.28
C ASP A 235 4.91 15.69 -12.03
N GLU A 236 4.18 14.66 -12.44
CA GLU A 236 2.75 14.55 -12.19
C GLU A 236 2.48 13.88 -10.82
N ARG A 237 1.48 14.39 -10.11
CA ARG A 237 1.02 13.88 -8.82
C ARG A 237 -0.47 13.61 -8.87
N VAL A 238 -0.88 12.51 -8.26
CA VAL A 238 -2.27 12.35 -7.83
C VAL A 238 -2.48 13.24 -6.60
N GLY A 239 -3.67 13.81 -6.42
CA GLY A 239 -3.91 14.79 -5.34
C GLY A 239 -3.50 14.29 -3.95
N GLU A 240 -3.25 15.21 -3.01
CA GLU A 240 -2.73 14.93 -1.66
C GLU A 240 -3.56 13.94 -0.83
N LYS A 241 -4.86 13.81 -1.14
CA LYS A 241 -5.75 12.81 -0.52
C LYS A 241 -5.44 11.36 -0.93
N LEU A 242 -4.66 11.17 -2.00
CA LEU A 242 -4.32 9.87 -2.57
C LEU A 242 -2.88 9.47 -2.26
N GLU A 243 -1.97 10.43 -2.20
CA GLU A 243 -0.54 10.20 -2.01
C GLU A 243 0.05 11.29 -1.13
N ALA A 244 0.92 10.91 -0.20
CA ALA A 244 1.67 11.87 0.60
C ALA A 244 2.55 12.77 -0.30
N PRO A 245 2.85 14.01 0.10
CA PRO A 245 3.82 14.82 -0.63
C PRO A 245 5.17 14.10 -0.62
N VAL A 246 5.70 13.80 -1.81
CA VAL A 246 6.99 13.13 -1.96
C VAL A 246 8.01 14.09 -2.55
N GLN A 247 9.14 14.25 -1.86
CA GLN A 247 10.32 14.95 -2.35
C GLN A 247 11.16 13.98 -3.17
N ASP A 248 11.30 14.27 -4.47
CA ASP A 248 11.90 13.35 -5.46
C ASP A 248 13.43 13.51 -5.60
N TRP A 249 14.07 14.09 -4.58
CA TRP A 249 15.48 14.45 -4.57
C TRP A 249 16.46 13.30 -4.30
N LEU A 250 16.01 12.15 -3.78
CA LEU A 250 16.86 11.01 -3.42
C LEU A 250 16.62 9.74 -4.28
N GLY A 251 15.84 9.82 -5.37
CA GLY A 251 15.54 8.65 -6.21
C GLY A 251 14.69 7.57 -5.51
N GLU A 252 14.09 7.90 -4.36
CA GLU A 252 13.22 6.99 -3.61
C GLU A 252 11.86 6.82 -4.28
N TRP A 253 11.44 7.80 -5.08
CA TRP A 253 10.12 7.86 -5.70
C TRP A 253 10.12 7.50 -7.18
N TRP A 254 11.15 7.94 -7.92
CA TRP A 254 11.33 7.68 -9.34
C TRP A 254 12.63 6.93 -9.64
N LEU A 255 12.54 6.00 -10.59
CA LEU A 255 13.64 5.16 -11.06
C LEU A 255 14.00 5.54 -12.49
N ASP A 256 15.09 6.30 -12.65
CA ASP A 256 15.48 6.87 -13.95
C ASP A 256 15.84 5.80 -15.00
N SER A 257 16.51 4.72 -14.60
CA SER A 257 16.89 3.62 -15.50
C SER A 257 15.68 2.93 -16.14
N LEU A 258 14.59 2.79 -15.39
CA LEU A 258 13.37 2.10 -15.83
C LEU A 258 12.32 3.06 -16.36
N SER A 259 12.43 4.36 -16.07
CA SER A 259 11.37 5.34 -16.26
C SER A 259 10.09 4.88 -15.57
N MET A 260 10.17 4.65 -14.25
CA MET A 260 9.06 4.15 -13.45
C MET A 260 9.03 4.77 -12.05
N HIS A 261 7.84 4.97 -11.50
CA HIS A 261 7.71 5.16 -10.05
C HIS A 261 8.15 3.89 -9.31
N ARG A 262 8.79 4.02 -8.14
CA ARG A 262 9.29 2.88 -7.38
C ARG A 262 8.18 1.91 -6.97
N SER A 263 7.04 2.42 -6.49
CA SER A 263 5.89 1.57 -6.17
C SER A 263 5.25 0.92 -7.40
N CYS A 264 5.28 1.58 -8.57
CA CYS A 264 4.85 0.96 -9.83
C CYS A 264 5.79 -0.18 -10.25
N ARG A 265 7.11 -0.01 -10.12
CA ARG A 265 8.09 -1.09 -10.38
C ARG A 265 7.86 -2.27 -9.44
N ASN A 266 7.67 -2.00 -8.16
CA ASN A 266 7.44 -3.03 -7.16
C ASN A 266 6.16 -3.81 -7.44
N PHE A 267 5.06 -3.09 -7.71
CA PHE A 267 3.80 -3.71 -8.13
C PHE A 267 3.98 -4.61 -9.36
N TRP A 268 4.71 -4.13 -10.38
CA TRP A 268 4.98 -4.90 -11.58
C TRP A 268 5.75 -6.19 -11.29
N HIS A 269 6.84 -6.10 -10.52
CA HIS A 269 7.66 -7.27 -10.19
C HIS A 269 6.88 -8.33 -9.41
N GLU A 270 6.00 -7.90 -8.52
CA GLU A 270 5.21 -8.80 -7.68
C GLU A 270 4.08 -9.49 -8.44
N HIS A 271 3.50 -8.84 -9.46
CA HIS A 271 2.27 -9.32 -10.11
C HIS A 271 2.42 -9.71 -11.59
N LYS A 272 3.61 -9.53 -12.19
CA LYS A 272 3.86 -9.86 -13.61
C LYS A 272 3.54 -11.31 -13.98
N ASP A 273 3.75 -12.26 -13.08
CA ASP A 273 3.55 -13.68 -13.37
C ASP A 273 2.05 -14.05 -13.38
N ALA A 274 1.24 -13.38 -12.54
CA ALA A 274 -0.21 -13.45 -12.58
C ALA A 274 -0.82 -12.84 -13.86
N LEU A 275 -0.06 -11.99 -14.57
CA LEU A 275 -0.45 -11.40 -15.84
C LEU A 275 -0.05 -12.26 -17.05
N GLN A 276 0.94 -13.16 -16.90
CA GLN A 276 1.39 -14.08 -17.95
C GLN A 276 0.53 -15.35 -18.04
N THR A 277 -0.25 -15.64 -17.00
CA THR A 277 -1.09 -16.85 -16.88
C THR A 277 -2.54 -16.63 -17.30
N LYS A 278 -2.95 -15.39 -17.60
CA LYS A 278 -4.27 -15.01 -18.13
C LYS A 278 -4.21 -14.76 -19.63
#